data_AF-A0A147BVY0-F1
#
_entry.id   AF-A0A147BVY0-F1
#
_cell.length_a   1.000
_cell.length_b   1.000
_cell.length_c   1.000
_cell.angle_alpha   90.00
_cell.angle_beta   90.00
_cell.angle_gamma   90.00
#
_symmetry.space_group_name_H-M   'P 1'
#
loop_
_entity.id
_entity.type
_entity.pdbx_description
1 polymer ?
#
loop_
_entity_poly.entity_id
_entity_poly.type
_entity_poly.pdbx_seq_one_letter_code
_entity_poly.pdbx_strand_id
1 'polypeptide(L)'
;DSPLDPTKDAWTVMSQKKKFYLLYRSNENDTLMGETSKCVQTKYYEIDRAHKTLKNIILYRNDETGHMEQYAVLITFKKSNNTLPYYDILSVGSLDTTISATRDYQLLFTDNKTCHTVRSVEDDRKQKFNLFSYFFTW
;
A
#
# COMPACT_ATOMS: atom_id res chain seq x y z
N ASP A 1 12.10 -27.32 5.13
CA ASP A 1 11.25 -26.15 4.87
C ASP A 1 11.22 -25.24 6.06
N SER A 2 11.94 -24.12 6.00
CA SER A 2 11.83 -23.09 7.04
C SER A 2 10.44 -22.46 6.95
N PRO A 3 9.75 -22.26 8.09
CA PRO A 3 8.46 -21.58 8.08
C PRO A 3 8.61 -20.21 7.40
N LEU A 4 7.70 -19.93 6.48
CA LEU A 4 7.58 -18.64 5.81
C LEU A 4 7.62 -17.53 6.85
N ASP A 5 8.64 -16.66 6.78
CA ASP A 5 8.75 -15.50 7.64
C ASP A 5 7.64 -14.51 7.26
N PRO A 6 6.59 -14.36 8.10
CA PRO A 6 5.43 -13.54 7.76
C PRO A 6 5.78 -12.05 7.70
N THR A 7 6.98 -11.65 8.15
CA THR A 7 7.48 -10.28 8.08
C THR A 7 7.96 -9.88 6.67
N LYS A 8 7.92 -10.81 5.71
CA LYS A 8 8.36 -10.59 4.33
C LYS A 8 7.25 -10.73 3.29
N ASP A 9 6.04 -11.11 3.71
CA ASP A 9 4.93 -11.37 2.80
C ASP A 9 3.89 -10.24 2.78
N ALA A 10 3.96 -9.41 1.75
CA ALA A 10 3.03 -8.30 1.50
C ALA A 10 1.57 -8.77 1.40
N TRP A 11 1.33 -9.97 0.85
CA TRP A 11 -0.01 -10.54 0.79
C TRP A 11 -0.60 -10.74 2.19
N THR A 12 0.18 -11.33 3.10
CA THR A 12 -0.24 -11.54 4.49
C THR A 12 -0.54 -10.23 5.21
N VAL A 13 0.23 -9.16 4.95
CA VAL A 13 0.00 -7.84 5.55
C VAL A 13 -1.28 -7.19 5.03
N MET A 14 -1.43 -7.11 3.71
CA MET A 14 -2.49 -6.32 3.08
C MET A 14 -3.84 -7.04 3.01
N SER A 15 -3.85 -8.37 3.15
CA SER A 15 -5.08 -9.17 3.25
C SER A 15 -5.72 -9.14 4.64
N GLN A 16 -5.10 -8.46 5.61
CA GLN A 16 -5.73 -8.20 6.91
C GLN A 16 -6.84 -7.16 6.75
N LYS A 17 -8.06 -7.46 7.22
CA LYS A 17 -9.25 -6.58 7.13
C LYS A 17 -9.15 -5.37 8.07
N LYS A 18 -8.04 -4.64 7.98
CA LYS A 18 -7.67 -3.49 8.81
C LYS A 18 -7.54 -2.26 7.90
N LYS A 19 -7.65 -1.09 8.51
CA LYS A 19 -7.38 0.18 7.86
C LYS A 19 -5.93 0.57 8.20
N PHE A 20 -5.19 1.01 7.21
CA PHE A 20 -3.85 1.56 7.42
C PHE A 20 -3.84 3.05 7.09
N TYR A 21 -2.98 3.78 7.79
CA TYR A 21 -2.81 5.22 7.69
C TYR A 21 -1.38 5.50 7.26
N LEU A 22 -1.22 6.36 6.26
CA LEU A 22 0.09 6.81 5.84
C LEU A 22 0.62 7.82 6.87
N LEU A 23 1.74 7.49 7.52
CA LEU A 23 2.36 8.38 8.50
C LEU A 23 3.54 9.15 7.94
N TYR A 24 4.28 8.54 7.01
CA TYR A 24 5.48 9.15 6.46
C TYR A 24 5.67 8.73 5.01
N ARG A 25 6.07 9.68 4.18
CA ARG A 25 6.56 9.48 2.82
C ARG A 25 7.83 10.31 2.63
N SER A 26 8.83 9.75 1.95
CA SER A 26 10.11 10.43 1.74
C SER A 26 10.08 11.47 0.61
N ASN A 27 9.08 11.40 -0.28
CA ASN A 27 8.84 12.37 -1.34
C ASN A 27 7.34 12.66 -1.37
N GLU A 28 6.95 13.91 -1.60
CA GLU A 28 5.57 14.37 -1.38
C GLU A 28 4.57 13.85 -2.40
N ASN A 29 4.94 13.66 -3.67
CA ASN A 29 4.01 13.29 -4.74
C ASN A 29 4.01 11.78 -5.07
N ASP A 30 2.93 11.08 -4.76
CA ASP A 30 2.65 9.72 -5.24
C ASP A 30 1.19 9.58 -5.72
N THR A 31 0.99 9.62 -7.03
CA THR A 31 -0.35 9.63 -7.66
C THR A 31 -1.21 8.41 -7.38
N LEU A 32 -0.63 7.28 -6.98
CA LEU A 32 -1.40 6.06 -6.67
C LEU A 32 -1.62 5.88 -5.17
N MET A 33 -0.90 6.63 -4.33
CA MET A 33 -0.98 6.57 -2.86
C MET A 33 -1.31 7.92 -2.21
N GLY A 34 -2.25 8.66 -2.80
CA GLY A 34 -2.81 9.90 -2.25
C GLY A 34 -1.95 11.12 -2.54
N GLU A 35 -1.45 11.22 -3.78
CA GLU A 35 -0.73 12.35 -4.38
C GLU A 35 0.18 13.08 -3.41
N THR A 36 -0.04 14.38 -3.19
CA THR A 36 0.55 15.22 -2.14
C THR A 36 -0.40 15.39 -0.94
N SER A 37 -1.56 14.75 -1.00
CA SER A 37 -2.64 14.91 -0.04
C SER A 37 -2.29 14.39 1.35
N LYS A 38 -2.89 15.01 2.36
CA LYS A 38 -2.76 14.62 3.76
C LYS A 38 -3.83 13.60 4.17
N CYS A 39 -3.65 13.02 5.35
CA CYS A 39 -4.62 12.11 5.98
C CYS A 39 -4.94 10.87 5.14
N VAL A 40 -3.96 10.37 4.37
CA VAL A 40 -4.14 9.20 3.49
C VAL A 40 -4.39 7.94 4.30
N GLN A 41 -5.43 7.20 3.91
CA GLN A 41 -5.84 5.94 4.52
C GLN A 41 -6.14 4.94 3.43
N THR A 42 -5.85 3.67 3.70
CA THR A 42 -6.08 2.57 2.77
C THR A 42 -6.83 1.44 3.45
N LYS A 43 -7.80 0.86 2.73
CA LYS A 43 -8.53 -0.33 3.16
C LYS A 43 -9.02 -1.09 1.93
N TYR A 44 -8.77 -2.41 1.90
CA TYR A 44 -9.35 -3.23 0.85
C TYR A 44 -10.86 -3.47 1.08
N TYR A 45 -11.61 -3.58 0.00
CA TYR A 45 -13.04 -3.90 0.03
C TYR A 45 -13.39 -5.19 -0.70
N GLU A 46 -12.53 -5.64 -1.61
CA GLU A 46 -12.67 -6.89 -2.36
C GLU A 46 -11.32 -7.61 -2.44
N ILE A 47 -11.32 -8.94 -2.35
CA ILE A 47 -10.09 -9.74 -2.36
C ILE A 47 -10.29 -10.99 -3.22
N ASP A 48 -9.36 -11.21 -4.15
CA ASP A 48 -9.27 -12.44 -4.94
C ASP A 48 -8.03 -13.22 -4.50
N ARG A 49 -8.27 -14.33 -3.79
CA ARG A 49 -7.20 -15.16 -3.25
C ARG A 49 -6.53 -16.05 -4.29
N ALA A 50 -7.25 -16.38 -5.37
CA ALA A 50 -6.75 -17.25 -6.43
C ALA A 50 -5.75 -16.49 -7.30
N HIS A 51 -6.10 -15.26 -7.67
CA HIS A 51 -5.24 -14.39 -8.49
C HIS A 51 -4.28 -13.52 -7.68
N LYS A 52 -4.36 -13.56 -6.33
CA LYS A 52 -3.57 -12.72 -5.43
C LYS A 52 -3.70 -11.25 -5.80
N THR A 53 -4.95 -10.80 -5.85
CA THR A 53 -5.29 -9.39 -6.07
C THR A 53 -6.26 -8.90 -5.00
N LEU A 54 -6.27 -7.60 -4.77
CA LEU A 54 -7.28 -6.94 -3.95
C LEU A 54 -7.65 -5.59 -4.54
N LYS A 55 -8.93 -5.22 -4.42
CA LYS A 55 -9.37 -3.86 -4.71
C LYS A 55 -9.36 -3.05 -3.44
N ASN A 56 -8.72 -1.89 -3.52
CA ASN A 56 -8.43 -1.04 -2.39
C ASN A 56 -9.01 0.35 -2.59
N ILE A 57 -9.53 0.93 -1.51
CA ILE A 57 -9.93 2.34 -1.48
C ILE A 57 -8.81 3.12 -0.79
N ILE A 58 -8.31 4.13 -1.50
CA ILE A 58 -7.46 5.18 -0.95
C ILE A 58 -8.37 6.36 -0.61
N LEU A 59 -8.35 6.78 0.65
CA LEU A 59 -9.11 7.90 1.18
C LEU A 59 -8.10 8.98 1.59
N TYR A 60 -8.31 10.23 1.19
CA TYR A 60 -7.40 11.34 1.47
C TYR A 60 -8.20 12.62 1.73
N ARG A 61 -7.57 13.62 2.35
CA ARG A 61 -8.17 14.93 2.51
C ARG A 61 -7.79 15.80 1.32
N ASN A 62 -8.76 16.30 0.58
CA ASN A 62 -8.54 17.29 -0.46
C ASN A 62 -8.21 18.63 0.20
N ASP A 63 -7.08 19.24 -0.17
CA ASP A 63 -6.58 20.47 0.46
C ASP A 63 -7.35 21.72 -0.01
N GLU A 64 -7.99 21.68 -1.18
CA GLU A 64 -8.81 22.78 -1.72
C GLU A 64 -10.21 22.80 -1.09
N THR A 65 -10.88 21.65 -1.05
CA THR A 65 -12.26 21.55 -0.54
C THR A 65 -12.31 21.26 0.96
N GLY A 66 -11.22 20.75 1.54
CA GLY A 66 -11.14 20.31 2.93
C GLY A 66 -11.90 19.02 3.22
N HIS A 67 -12.62 18.46 2.25
CA HIS A 67 -13.41 17.24 2.37
C HIS A 67 -12.56 15.98 2.19
N MET A 68 -13.10 14.85 2.65
CA MET A 68 -12.49 13.54 2.39
C MET A 68 -12.95 13.05 1.02
N GLU A 69 -11.98 12.73 0.17
CA GLU A 69 -12.19 12.15 -1.15
C GLU A 69 -11.58 10.75 -1.23
N GLN A 70 -12.05 9.97 -2.19
CA GLN A 70 -11.59 8.60 -2.37
C GLN A 70 -11.49 8.20 -3.84
N TYR A 71 -10.53 7.32 -4.13
CA TYR A 71 -10.46 6.59 -5.39
C TYR A 71 -10.11 5.12 -5.13
N ALA A 72 -10.36 4.29 -6.14
CA ALA A 72 -10.13 2.86 -6.06
C ALA A 72 -8.90 2.46 -6.87
N VAL A 73 -8.11 1.53 -6.32
CA VAL A 73 -6.94 0.94 -6.97
C VAL A 73 -7.02 -0.59 -6.92
N LEU A 74 -6.39 -1.23 -7.88
CA LEU A 74 -6.14 -2.67 -7.89
C LEU A 74 -4.72 -2.92 -7.40
N ILE A 75 -4.57 -3.75 -6.39
CA ILE A 75 -3.26 -4.20 -5.92
C ILE A 75 -3.08 -5.66 -6.34
N THR A 76 -2.03 -5.93 -7.11
CA THR A 76 -1.62 -7.27 -7.53
C THR A 76 -0.31 -7.63 -6.83
N PHE A 77 -0.27 -8.80 -6.20
CA PHE A 77 0.91 -9.23 -5.46
C PHE A 77 1.83 -10.06 -6.36
N LYS A 78 3.09 -9.65 -6.44
CA LYS A 78 4.12 -10.32 -7.23
C LYS A 78 5.29 -10.73 -6.33
N LYS A 79 6.11 -11.64 -6.85
CA LYS A 79 7.40 -11.98 -6.26
C LYS A 79 8.47 -11.26 -7.07
N SER A 80 9.42 -10.60 -6.41
CA SER A 80 10.60 -10.05 -7.08
C SER A 80 11.48 -11.14 -7.70
N ASN A 81 11.43 -12.35 -7.12
CA ASN A 81 12.10 -13.53 -7.63
C ASN A 81 11.20 -14.77 -7.47
N ASN A 82 11.06 -15.56 -8.54
CA ASN A 82 10.22 -16.76 -8.56
C ASN A 82 10.64 -17.83 -7.54
N THR A 83 11.88 -17.82 -7.06
CA THR A 83 12.36 -18.73 -6.01
C THR A 83 11.89 -18.34 -4.61
N LEU A 84 11.40 -17.12 -4.41
CA LEU A 84 10.89 -16.69 -3.11
C LEU A 84 9.61 -17.44 -2.75
N PRO A 85 9.45 -17.89 -1.50
CA PRO A 85 8.23 -18.55 -1.08
C PRO A 85 7.09 -17.55 -0.75
N TYR A 86 7.37 -16.25 -0.71
CA TYR A 86 6.45 -15.16 -0.35
C TYR A 86 6.30 -14.10 -1.45
N TYR A 87 5.29 -13.23 -1.34
CA TYR A 87 5.10 -12.07 -2.22
C TYR A 87 5.66 -10.82 -1.56
N ASP A 88 6.66 -10.20 -2.16
CA ASP A 88 7.33 -9.01 -1.63
C ASP A 88 7.04 -7.74 -2.44
N ILE A 89 6.39 -7.85 -3.60
CA ILE A 89 6.03 -6.73 -4.46
C ILE A 89 4.51 -6.51 -4.48
N LEU A 90 4.09 -5.27 -4.28
CA LEU A 90 2.74 -4.75 -4.49
C LEU A 90 2.72 -3.94 -5.78
N SER A 91 2.06 -4.45 -6.80
CA SER A 91 1.83 -3.72 -8.05
C SER A 91 0.48 -3.03 -7.97
N VAL A 92 0.50 -1.71 -7.90
CA VAL A 92 -0.69 -0.89 -7.67
C VAL A 92 -1.05 -0.23 -8.99
N GLY A 93 -2.25 -0.49 -9.48
CA GLY A 93 -2.80 0.13 -10.69
C GLY A 93 -4.08 0.88 -10.38
N SER A 94 -4.32 1.99 -11.06
CA SER A 94 -5.62 2.67 -10.98
C SER A 94 -6.74 1.76 -11.51
N LEU A 95 -7.92 1.82 -10.88
CA LEU A 95 -9.15 1.26 -11.46
C LEU A 95 -9.89 2.27 -12.33
N ASP A 96 -9.46 3.52 -12.33
CA ASP A 96 -9.95 4.54 -13.24
C ASP A 96 -9.36 4.32 -14.64
N THR A 97 -10.23 4.12 -15.63
CA THR A 97 -9.85 3.90 -17.03
C THR A 97 -9.13 5.08 -17.67
N THR A 98 -9.19 6.26 -17.07
CA THR A 98 -8.50 7.47 -17.56
C THR A 98 -7.04 7.54 -17.12
N ILE A 99 -6.63 6.76 -16.10
CA ILE A 99 -5.29 6.78 -15.53
C ILE A 99 -4.64 5.41 -15.76
N SER A 100 -3.82 5.28 -16.81
CA SER A 100 -3.05 4.06 -17.10
C SER A 100 -1.78 3.93 -16.27
N ALA A 101 -1.79 4.40 -15.02
CA ALA A 101 -0.62 4.36 -14.15
C ALA A 101 -0.62 3.04 -13.35
N THR A 102 0.48 2.30 -13.44
CA THR A 102 0.81 1.21 -12.53
C THR A 102 2.16 1.50 -11.91
N ARG A 103 2.31 1.25 -10.61
CA ARG A 103 3.60 1.33 -9.91
C ARG A 103 3.82 0.14 -9.01
N ASP A 104 5.06 -0.32 -8.98
CA ASP A 104 5.48 -1.42 -8.13
C ASP A 104 6.14 -0.90 -6.83
N TYR A 105 5.72 -1.46 -5.70
CA TYR A 105 6.26 -1.17 -4.38
C TYR A 105 6.77 -2.45 -3.72
N GLN A 106 7.99 -2.44 -3.23
CA GLN A 106 8.57 -3.52 -2.45
C GLN A 106 8.28 -3.34 -0.96
N LEU A 107 7.82 -4.40 -0.29
CA LEU A 107 7.75 -4.45 1.16
C LEU A 107 9.16 -4.52 1.74
N LEU A 108 9.54 -3.50 2.52
CA LEU A 108 10.84 -3.45 3.19
C LEU A 108 10.79 -4.02 4.61
N PHE A 109 9.67 -3.78 5.30
CA PHE A 109 9.51 -4.19 6.70
C PHE A 109 8.03 -4.28 7.05
N THR A 110 7.67 -5.24 7.91
CA THR A 110 6.40 -5.24 8.63
C THR A 110 6.55 -6.00 9.94
N ASP A 111 5.79 -5.59 10.94
CA ASP A 111 5.59 -6.39 12.16
C ASP A 111 4.38 -7.33 12.05
N ASN A 112 3.72 -7.37 10.89
CA ASN A 112 2.49 -8.10 10.57
C ASN A 112 1.30 -7.80 11.51
N LYS A 113 1.39 -6.74 12.32
CA LYS A 113 0.43 -6.43 13.38
C LYS A 113 -0.04 -4.99 13.30
N THR A 114 0.91 -4.06 13.30
CA THR A 114 0.69 -2.63 13.49
C THR A 114 1.28 -1.75 12.40
N CYS A 115 2.31 -2.18 11.66
CA CYS A 115 2.96 -1.32 10.68
C CYS A 115 3.62 -2.06 9.53
N HIS A 116 3.81 -1.33 8.43
CA HIS A 116 4.65 -1.77 7.33
C HIS A 116 5.29 -0.58 6.62
N THR A 117 6.43 -0.84 6.00
CA THR A 117 7.17 0.12 5.19
C THR A 117 7.32 -0.47 3.80
N VAL A 118 6.94 0.30 2.79
CA VAL A 118 7.11 -0.05 1.38
C VAL A 118 8.07 0.94 0.71
N ARG A 119 8.69 0.51 -0.38
CA ARG A 119 9.49 1.37 -1.25
C ARG A 119 9.03 1.23 -2.70
N SER A 120 8.82 2.35 -3.40
CA SER A 120 8.65 2.35 -4.84
C SER A 120 9.90 1.78 -5.52
N VAL A 121 9.72 0.82 -6.41
CA VAL A 121 10.80 0.16 -7.14
C VAL A 121 11.37 1.06 -8.24
N GLU A 122 10.55 1.92 -8.82
CA GLU A 122 10.93 2.80 -9.94
C GLU A 122 11.79 3.98 -9.49
N ASP A 123 11.45 4.60 -8.34
CA ASP A 123 12.02 5.88 -7.92
C ASP A 123 12.63 5.84 -6.49
N ASP A 124 12.82 4.66 -5.90
CA ASP A 124 13.37 4.45 -4.55
C ASP A 124 12.66 5.15 -3.38
N ARG A 125 11.45 5.65 -3.60
CA ARG A 125 10.64 6.38 -2.62
C ARG A 125 10.22 5.46 -1.48
N LYS A 126 10.35 5.86 -0.22
CA LYS A 126 9.95 5.07 0.96
C LYS A 126 8.66 5.63 1.56
N GLN A 127 7.74 4.74 1.92
CA GLN A 127 6.48 5.07 2.58
C GLN A 127 6.25 4.15 3.79
N LYS A 128 5.77 4.72 4.89
CA LYS A 128 5.48 4.00 6.13
C LYS A 128 4.00 4.13 6.49
N PHE A 129 3.33 2.99 6.59
CA PHE A 129 1.93 2.86 6.96
C PHE A 129 1.79 2.20 8.33
N ASN A 130 0.84 2.68 9.13
CA ASN A 130 0.52 2.11 10.44
C ASN A 130 -0.98 1.83 10.59
N LEU A 131 -1.33 0.88 11.44
CA LEU A 131 -2.69 0.57 11.86
C LEU A 131 -3.30 1.63 12.78
N PHE A 132 -2.43 2.24 13.59
CA PHE A 132 -2.77 3.31 14.51
C PHE A 132 -2.13 4.60 14.00
N SER A 133 -2.96 5.61 13.72
CA SER A 133 -2.51 7.00 13.63
C SER A 133 -2.17 7.50 15.03
N TYR A 134 -0.98 7.13 15.52
CA TYR A 134 -0.34 7.99 16.52
C TYR A 134 0.20 9.19 15.75
N PHE A 135 -0.42 10.35 16.00
CA PHE A 135 0.06 11.64 15.55
C PHE A 135 1.51 11.81 16.02
N PHE A 136 2.47 11.66 15.11
CA PHE A 136 3.77 12.30 15.28
C PHE A 136 3.64 13.69 14.66
N THR A 137 3.14 14.62 15.46
CA THR A 137 3.42 16.03 15.26
C THR A 137 4.93 16.21 15.48
N TRP A 138 5.68 16.51 14.42
CA TRP A 138 6.94 17.21 14.54
C TRP A 138 6.65 18.71 14.55
#